data_AF-A0AAW2DI12-F1
#
_entry.id   AF-A0AAW2DI12-F1
#
_cell.length_a   1.000
_cell.length_b   1.000
_cell.length_c   1.000
_cell.angle_alpha   90.00
_cell.angle_beta   90.00
_cell.angle_gamma   90.00
#
_symmetry.space_group_name_H-M   'P 1'
#
loop_
_entity.id
_entity.type
_entity.pdbx_description
1 polymer ?
#
loop_
_entity_poly.entity_id
_entity_poly.type
_entity_poly.pdbx_seq_one_letter_code
_entity_poly.pdbx_strand_id
1 'polypeptide(L)'
;MLGYQYRKDVQAVADVAHNFAKSTPVHLDFRNTWIFGVADTVLSNLPYYAQPDIAFGQTSDAGTSSQIYKEKKRKELIAQGYRIIGNVGDQWSDLLGENVGYRTFKVPNPMFYIS
;
A
#
# COMPACT_ATOMS: atom_id res chain seq x y z
N MET A 1 3.80 -6.68 15.66
CA MET A 1 4.05 -7.38 14.38
C MET A 1 4.45 -8.86 14.53
N LEU A 2 5.13 -9.30 15.62
CA LEU A 2 5.50 -10.72 15.78
C LEU A 2 4.40 -11.62 16.37
N GLY A 3 3.36 -11.01 16.95
CA GLY A 3 2.24 -11.73 17.55
C GLY A 3 1.32 -12.39 16.53
N TYR A 4 0.57 -13.40 16.98
CA TYR A 4 -0.36 -14.17 16.15
C TYR A 4 -1.43 -13.30 15.47
N GLN A 5 -1.94 -12.28 16.17
CA GLN A 5 -2.99 -11.41 15.65
C GLN A 5 -2.55 -10.67 14.38
N TYR A 6 -1.35 -10.09 14.38
CA TYR A 6 -0.83 -9.36 13.21
C TYR A 6 -0.79 -10.23 11.95
N ARG A 7 -0.32 -11.48 12.08
CA ARG A 7 -0.29 -12.42 10.94
C ARG A 7 -1.69 -12.74 10.43
N LYS A 8 -2.66 -12.93 11.33
CA LYS A 8 -4.06 -13.16 10.95
C LYS A 8 -4.66 -11.98 10.23
N ASP A 9 -4.40 -10.77 10.71
CA ASP A 9 -4.93 -9.54 10.10
C ASP A 9 -4.36 -9.34 8.70
N VAL A 10 -3.04 -9.52 8.54
CA VAL A 10 -2.37 -9.46 7.21
C VAL A 10 -2.92 -10.55 6.29
N GLN A 11 -3.08 -11.78 6.77
CA GLN A 11 -3.62 -12.88 5.97
C GLN A 11 -5.06 -12.60 5.53
N ALA A 12 -5.91 -12.06 6.41
CA ALA A 12 -7.27 -11.71 6.05
C ALA A 12 -7.32 -10.67 4.93
N VAL A 13 -6.45 -9.65 4.98
CA VAL A 13 -6.34 -8.65 3.91
C VAL A 13 -5.87 -9.29 2.60
N ALA A 14 -4.86 -10.15 2.66
CA ALA A 14 -4.33 -10.87 1.49
C ALA A 14 -5.39 -11.79 0.85
N ASP A 15 -6.15 -12.53 1.65
CA ASP A 15 -7.21 -13.42 1.17
C ASP A 15 -8.32 -12.63 0.47
N VAL A 16 -8.72 -11.49 1.03
CA VAL A 16 -9.72 -10.61 0.43
C VAL A 16 -9.20 -10.00 -0.88
N ALA A 17 -7.93 -9.58 -0.93
CA ALA A 17 -7.30 -9.07 -2.15
C ALA A 17 -7.21 -10.15 -3.24
N HIS A 18 -6.80 -11.36 -2.88
CA HIS A 18 -6.70 -12.50 -3.79
C HIS A 18 -8.05 -12.92 -4.37
N ASN A 19 -9.07 -13.03 -3.51
CA ASN A 19 -10.42 -13.39 -3.94
C ASN A 19 -10.99 -12.32 -4.88
N PHE A 20 -10.75 -11.04 -4.58
CA PHE A 20 -11.14 -9.94 -5.46
C PHE A 20 -10.41 -10.01 -6.81
N ALA A 21 -9.10 -10.25 -6.81
CA ALA A 21 -8.32 -10.38 -8.04
C ALA A 21 -8.87 -11.50 -8.94
N LYS A 22 -9.24 -12.65 -8.36
CA LYS A 22 -9.84 -13.77 -9.10
C LYS A 22 -11.21 -13.47 -9.69
N SER A 23 -12.02 -12.67 -9.00
CA SER A 23 -13.38 -12.34 -9.45
C SER A 23 -13.43 -11.15 -10.40
N THR A 24 -12.34 -10.38 -10.53
CA THR A 24 -12.37 -9.13 -11.29
C THR A 24 -12.25 -9.41 -12.79
N PRO A 25 -13.20 -8.93 -13.62
CA PRO A 25 -13.10 -9.04 -15.06
C PRO A 25 -11.85 -8.31 -15.59
N VAL A 26 -11.06 -9.00 -16.40
CA VAL A 26 -9.92 -8.40 -17.10
C VAL A 26 -10.47 -7.63 -18.30
N HIS A 27 -10.42 -6.31 -18.26
CA HIS A 27 -10.76 -5.49 -19.42
C HIS A 27 -9.64 -5.59 -20.45
N LEU A 28 -9.93 -6.12 -21.63
CA LEU A 28 -8.93 -6.34 -22.70
C LEU A 28 -8.42 -5.01 -23.30
N ASP A 29 -9.20 -3.94 -23.19
CA ASP A 29 -8.87 -2.62 -23.75
C ASP A 29 -7.86 -1.84 -22.91
N PHE A 30 -7.55 -2.31 -21.70
CA PHE A 30 -6.69 -1.61 -20.76
C PHE A 30 -5.55 -2.48 -20.24
N ARG A 31 -4.42 -1.83 -19.93
CA ARG A 31 -3.34 -2.48 -19.17
C ARG A 31 -3.71 -2.51 -17.70
N ASN A 32 -4.34 -3.59 -17.26
CA ASN A 32 -4.72 -3.79 -15.86
C ASN A 32 -3.47 -3.94 -14.99
N THR A 33 -3.40 -3.19 -13.88
CA THR A 33 -2.25 -3.21 -12.97
C THR A 33 -2.66 -3.19 -11.51
N TRP A 34 -1.76 -3.66 -10.63
CA TRP A 34 -1.86 -3.58 -9.19
C TRP A 34 -0.69 -2.75 -8.63
N ILE A 35 -0.97 -1.96 -7.62
CA ILE A 35 0.03 -1.16 -6.91
C ILE A 35 0.22 -1.75 -5.51
N PHE A 36 1.48 -1.81 -5.07
CA PHE A 36 1.85 -2.25 -3.74
C PHE A 36 2.78 -1.21 -3.11
N GLY A 37 2.46 -0.80 -1.88
CA GLY A 37 3.47 -0.24 -0.98
C GLY A 37 4.60 -1.25 -0.76
N VAL A 38 5.81 -0.77 -0.43
CA VAL A 38 6.97 -1.66 -0.23
C VAL A 38 7.21 -1.90 1.25
N ALA A 39 7.68 -0.88 1.97
CA ALA A 39 7.89 -0.92 3.42
C ALA A 39 6.58 -1.29 4.12
N ASP A 40 6.66 -2.21 5.09
CA ASP A 40 5.59 -2.78 5.93
C ASP A 40 4.29 -3.24 5.22
N THR A 41 4.34 -3.30 3.89
CA THR A 41 3.29 -3.83 3.02
C THR A 41 3.76 -5.15 2.40
N VAL A 42 4.91 -5.15 1.71
CA VAL A 42 5.53 -6.35 1.11
C VAL A 42 6.80 -6.76 1.86
N LEU A 43 7.54 -5.79 2.41
CA LEU A 43 8.78 -6.00 3.15
C LEU A 43 8.65 -5.44 4.56
N SER A 44 8.87 -6.28 5.59
CA SER A 44 8.80 -5.81 6.98
C SER A 44 10.09 -5.11 7.41
N ASN A 45 9.95 -3.90 7.94
CA ASN A 45 11.03 -3.15 8.56
C ASN A 45 11.17 -3.42 10.06
N LEU A 46 10.46 -4.43 10.59
CA LEU A 46 10.49 -4.76 12.00
C LEU A 46 11.91 -4.93 12.58
N PRO A 47 12.87 -5.61 11.90
CA PRO A 47 14.22 -5.72 12.44
C PRO A 47 14.94 -4.37 12.60
N TYR A 48 14.62 -3.40 11.73
CA TYR A 48 15.14 -2.04 11.84
C TYR A 48 14.55 -1.32 13.05
N TYR A 49 13.23 -1.37 13.25
CA TYR A 49 12.56 -0.74 14.40
C TYR A 49 12.84 -1.43 15.74
N ALA A 50 13.36 -2.65 15.74
CA ALA A 50 13.73 -3.36 16.96
C ALA A 50 15.10 -2.92 17.53
N GLN A 51 15.84 -2.07 16.82
CA GLN A 51 17.14 -1.58 17.27
C GLN A 51 16.97 -0.57 18.43
N PRO A 52 17.83 -0.61 19.45
CA PRO A 52 17.64 0.15 20.70
C PRO A 52 17.78 1.67 20.52
N ASP A 53 18.43 2.13 19.47
CA ASP A 53 18.67 3.52 19.11
C ASP A 53 17.68 4.08 18.08
N ILE A 54 16.79 3.23 17.55
CA ILE A 54 15.77 3.63 16.58
C ILE A 54 14.45 3.88 17.32
N ALA A 55 14.02 5.14 17.33
CA ALA A 55 12.70 5.51 17.82
C ALA A 55 11.60 5.14 16.81
N PHE A 56 10.37 4.93 17.32
CA PHE A 56 9.21 4.77 16.47
C PHE A 56 8.84 6.10 15.79
N GLY A 57 8.55 6.03 14.50
CA GLY A 57 8.23 7.20 13.67
C GLY A 57 9.27 7.45 12.60
N GLN A 58 8.80 7.68 11.38
CA GLN A 58 9.65 8.17 10.30
C GLN A 58 9.70 9.70 10.38
N THR A 59 10.89 10.30 10.27
CA THR A 59 11.00 11.75 10.09
C THR A 59 10.43 12.11 8.72
N SER A 60 9.55 13.11 8.66
CA SER A 60 9.08 13.64 7.38
C SER A 60 10.27 14.24 6.63
N ASP A 61 10.63 13.66 5.48
CA ASP A 61 11.59 14.27 4.58
C ASP A 61 11.09 15.67 4.18
N ALA A 62 12.00 16.63 4.03
CA ALA A 62 11.71 18.03 3.66
C ALA A 62 11.28 18.18 2.17
N GLY A 63 10.39 17.31 1.71
CA GLY A 63 9.90 17.22 0.34
C GLY A 63 8.38 17.28 0.22
N THR A 64 7.87 16.87 -0.93
CA THR A 64 6.42 16.71 -1.17
C THR A 64 5.83 15.64 -0.24
N SER A 65 4.63 15.86 0.31
CA SER A 65 3.98 14.86 1.16
C SER A 65 3.85 13.52 0.44
N SER A 66 3.95 12.42 1.21
CA SER A 66 3.93 11.06 0.65
C SER A 66 2.68 10.82 -0.18
N GLN A 67 1.52 11.33 0.25
CA GLN A 67 0.28 11.24 -0.51
C GLN A 67 0.38 11.94 -1.87
N ILE A 68 0.87 13.19 -1.92
CA ILE A 68 0.95 13.95 -3.19
C ILE A 68 1.92 13.27 -4.16
N TYR A 69 3.07 12.80 -3.67
CA TYR A 69 4.02 12.05 -4.49
C TYR A 69 3.37 10.79 -5.10
N LYS A 70 2.70 9.97 -4.29
CA LYS A 70 2.07 8.73 -4.73
C LYS A 70 0.92 9.01 -5.70
N GLU A 71 0.11 10.03 -5.43
CA GLU A 71 -0.97 10.45 -6.34
C GLU A 71 -0.42 10.82 -7.72
N LYS A 72 0.66 11.60 -7.78
CA LYS A 72 1.32 11.97 -9.04
C LYS A 72 1.77 10.72 -9.80
N LYS A 73 2.36 9.73 -9.12
CA LYS A 73 2.75 8.46 -9.75
C LYS A 73 1.57 7.65 -10.27
N ARG A 74 0.44 7.63 -9.57
CA ARG A 74 -0.79 7.00 -10.07
C ARG A 74 -1.33 7.73 -11.30
N LYS A 75 -1.31 9.07 -11.33
CA LYS A 75 -1.66 9.87 -12.51
C LYS A 75 -0.77 9.55 -13.72
N GLU A 76 0.54 9.43 -13.51
CA GLU A 76 1.49 9.03 -14.57
C GLU A 76 1.17 7.65 -15.15
N LEU A 77 0.73 6.68 -14.33
CA LEU A 77 0.27 5.36 -14.81
C LEU A 77 -1.01 5.44 -15.63
N ILE A 78 -2.02 6.20 -15.17
CA ILE A 78 -3.26 6.39 -15.92
C ILE A 78 -2.99 7.05 -17.27
N ALA A 79 -2.12 8.07 -17.31
CA ALA A 79 -1.73 8.74 -18.56
C ALA A 79 -1.02 7.81 -19.55
N GLN A 80 -0.37 6.76 -19.05
CA GLN A 80 0.21 5.69 -19.87
C GLN A 80 -0.83 4.63 -20.30
N GLY A 81 -2.11 4.81 -20.02
CA GLY A 81 -3.16 3.85 -20.40
C GLY A 81 -3.24 2.61 -19.51
N TYR A 82 -2.67 2.66 -18.30
CA TYR A 82 -2.93 1.64 -17.29
C TYR A 82 -4.26 1.89 -16.59
N ARG A 83 -4.90 0.80 -16.18
CA ARG A 83 -6.05 0.81 -15.28
C ARG A 83 -5.63 0.17 -13.97
N ILE A 84 -5.63 0.95 -12.89
CA ILE A 84 -5.28 0.44 -11.56
C ILE A 84 -6.49 -0.32 -11.02
N ILE A 85 -6.35 -1.63 -10.85
CA ILE A 85 -7.42 -2.52 -10.37
C ILE A 85 -7.39 -2.62 -8.85
N GLY A 86 -6.21 -2.86 -8.30
CA GLY A 86 -6.00 -2.98 -6.86
C GLY A 86 -4.84 -2.11 -6.39
N ASN A 87 -4.95 -1.60 -5.16
CA ASN A 87 -3.89 -0.87 -4.49
C ASN A 87 -3.79 -1.32 -3.04
N VAL A 88 -2.63 -1.84 -2.67
CA VAL A 88 -2.37 -2.44 -1.35
C VAL A 88 -1.35 -1.57 -0.63
N GLY A 89 -1.67 -1.19 0.60
CA GLY A 89 -0.83 -0.27 1.34
C GLY A 89 -0.97 -0.39 2.85
N ASP A 90 0.18 -0.29 3.46
CA ASP A 90 0.54 0.27 4.74
C ASP A 90 -0.18 1.44 5.40
N GLN A 91 -0.26 2.52 4.65
CA GLN A 91 -0.57 3.84 5.16
C GLN A 91 -1.75 4.41 4.39
N TRP A 92 -2.48 5.32 5.00
CA TRP A 92 -3.58 5.97 4.29
C TRP A 92 -3.07 6.82 3.12
N SER A 93 -1.84 7.34 3.20
CA SER A 93 -1.18 8.03 2.08
C SER A 93 -0.98 7.15 0.83
N ASP A 94 -0.94 5.82 0.96
CA ASP A 94 -0.95 4.89 -0.19
C ASP A 94 -2.32 4.83 -0.89
N LEU A 95 -3.39 5.00 -0.11
CA LEU A 95 -4.75 4.60 -0.49
C LEU A 95 -5.74 5.77 -0.61
N LEU A 96 -5.27 7.01 -0.41
CA LEU A 96 -6.06 8.23 -0.54
C LEU A 96 -5.58 9.10 -1.72
N GLY A 97 -6.43 10.06 -2.10
CA GLY A 97 -6.24 10.92 -3.27
C GLY A 97 -6.83 10.30 -4.54
N GLU A 98 -6.37 10.77 -5.69
CA GLU A 98 -6.91 10.32 -6.98
C GLU A 98 -6.27 9.01 -7.46
N ASN A 99 -7.00 8.29 -8.33
CA ASN A 99 -6.54 7.09 -9.04
C ASN A 99 -6.03 5.97 -8.12
N VAL A 100 -6.62 5.82 -6.93
CA VAL A 100 -6.23 4.81 -5.94
C VAL A 100 -6.58 3.38 -6.34
N GLY A 101 -7.24 3.18 -7.48
CA GLY A 101 -7.63 1.88 -8.01
C GLY A 101 -9.10 1.56 -7.79
N TYR A 102 -9.59 0.50 -8.44
CA TYR A 102 -10.97 0.05 -8.30
C TYR A 102 -11.29 -0.47 -6.89
N ARG A 103 -10.29 -1.03 -6.21
CA ARG A 103 -10.37 -1.37 -4.78
C ARG A 103 -9.04 -1.16 -4.07
N THR A 104 -9.12 -0.72 -2.82
CA THR A 104 -7.96 -0.53 -1.93
C THR A 104 -7.95 -1.57 -0.81
N PHE A 105 -6.75 -1.93 -0.34
CA PHE A 105 -6.54 -2.92 0.70
C PHE A 105 -5.54 -2.40 1.73
N LYS A 106 -6.01 -2.14 2.95
CA LYS A 106 -5.22 -1.57 4.04
C LYS A 106 -4.55 -2.69 4.84
N VAL A 107 -3.22 -2.78 4.74
CA VAL A 107 -2.42 -3.67 5.59
C VAL A 107 -2.24 -3.00 6.96
N PRO A 108 -2.38 -3.73 8.08
CA PRO A 108 -2.16 -3.15 9.40
C PRO A 108 -0.68 -2.75 9.57
N ASN A 109 -0.44 -1.56 10.10
CA ASN A 109 0.86 -1.15 10.61
C ASN A 109 0.66 -0.32 11.88
N PRO A 110 0.94 -0.87 13.07
CA PRO A 110 0.81 -0.15 14.34
C PRO A 110 2.05 0.67 14.71
N MET A 111 3.12 0.65 13.91
CA MET A 111 4.44 1.18 14.30
C MET A 111 4.58 2.69 14.08
N PHE A 112 3.94 3.25 13.05
CA PHE A 112 4.03 4.67 12.71
C PHE A 112 2.92 5.10 11.75
N TYR A 113 2.80 6.42 11.56
CA TYR A 113 1.84 7.05 10.65
C TYR A 113 2.55 8.00 9.68
N ILE A 114 2.17 7.96 8.40
CA ILE A 114 2.66 8.89 7.37
C ILE A 114 1.49 9.53 6.63
N SER A 115 1.44 10.87 6.64
CA SER A 115 0.54 11.70 5.82
C SER A 115 1.20 12.16 4.52
#